data_AF-A0A929SJ35-F1
#
_entry.id   AF-A0A929SJ35-F1
#
_cell.length_a   1.000
_cell.length_b   1.000
_cell.length_c   1.000
_cell.angle_alpha   90.00
_cell.angle_beta   90.00
_cell.angle_gamma   90.00
#
_symmetry.space_group_name_H-M   'P 1'
#
loop_
_entity.id
_entity.type
_entity.pdbx_description
1 polymer ?
#
loop_
_entity_poly.entity_id
_entity_poly.type
_entity_poly.pdbx_seq_one_letter_code
_entity_poly.pdbx_strand_id
1 'polypeptide(L)'
;AIFYALASFAVLMLSVFCALLIAAFLTPTVTKEINARHYRLSRADEASTARVLKLTALEILKFLAILFICSVLLFVPVINLFIINVPFFYIYYKLILIDVASNTLSAKSFERCYKRGGGYKFSLSAFVFYLLCLVPLVGLFFQLFFIIFLSHVLLIEERETIKNR
;
A
#
# COMPACT_ATOMS: atom_id res chain seq x y z
N ALA A 1 4.96 -33.94 14.65
CA ALA A 1 3.99 -32.83 14.58
C ALA A 1 4.68 -31.47 14.48
N ILE A 2 5.52 -31.09 15.44
CA ILE A 2 6.18 -29.76 15.48
C ILE A 2 7.06 -29.49 14.25
N PHE A 3 7.85 -30.46 13.80
CA PHE A 3 8.69 -30.32 12.60
C PHE A 3 7.87 -30.06 11.33
N TYR A 4 6.77 -30.81 11.12
CA TYR A 4 5.88 -30.61 9.98
C TYR A 4 5.15 -29.26 10.04
N ALA A 5 4.74 -28.81 11.23
CA ALA A 5 4.11 -27.50 11.41
C ALA A 5 5.10 -26.35 11.10
N LEU A 6 6.33 -26.43 11.60
CA LEU A 6 7.41 -25.48 11.29
C LEU A 6 7.75 -25.47 9.80
N ALA A 7 7.86 -26.65 9.18
CA ALA A 7 8.13 -26.77 7.75
C ALA A 7 6.99 -26.17 6.91
N SER A 8 5.72 -26.48 7.23
CA SER A 8 4.57 -25.89 6.53
C SER A 8 4.48 -24.38 6.71
N PHE A 9 4.79 -23.87 7.91
CA PHE A 9 4.82 -22.44 8.17
C PHE A 9 5.94 -21.75 7.37
N ALA A 10 7.13 -22.35 7.31
CA ALA A 10 8.24 -21.84 6.52
C ALA A 10 7.92 -21.79 5.01
N VAL A 11 7.29 -22.83 4.47
CA VAL A 11 6.83 -22.86 3.07
C VAL A 11 5.79 -21.77 2.81
N LEU A 12 4.83 -21.58 3.71
CA LEU A 12 3.84 -20.49 3.60
C LEU A 12 4.51 -19.12 3.63
N MET A 13 5.43 -18.87 4.56
CA MET A 13 6.16 -17.60 4.63
C MET A 13 6.96 -17.35 3.35
N LEU A 14 7.67 -18.37 2.85
CA LEU A 14 8.42 -18.27 1.60
C LEU A 14 7.51 -17.92 0.41
N SER A 15 6.33 -18.56 0.32
CA SER A 15 5.34 -18.25 -0.72
C SER A 15 4.87 -16.81 -0.67
N VAL A 16 4.62 -16.27 0.54
CA VAL A 16 4.24 -14.87 0.73
C VAL A 16 5.37 -13.94 0.29
N PHE A 17 6.62 -14.22 0.66
CA PHE A 17 7.78 -13.45 0.23
C PHE A 17 7.94 -13.43 -1.30
N CYS A 18 7.79 -14.58 -1.96
CA CYS A 18 7.82 -14.65 -3.41
C CYS A 18 6.71 -13.81 -4.05
N ALA A 19 5.48 -13.89 -3.53
CA ALA A 19 4.36 -13.09 -4.03
C ALA A 19 4.61 -11.59 -3.88
N LEU A 20 5.16 -11.16 -2.75
CA LEU A 20 5.53 -9.75 -2.50
C LEU A 20 6.62 -9.26 -3.45
N LEU A 21 7.64 -10.07 -3.72
CA LEU A 21 8.69 -9.73 -4.70
C LEU A 21 8.10 -9.54 -6.09
N ILE A 22 7.27 -10.49 -6.54
CA ILE A 22 6.60 -10.40 -7.85
C ILE A 22 5.76 -9.12 -7.91
N ALA A 23 4.96 -8.84 -6.88
CA ALA A 23 4.13 -7.64 -6.83
C ALA A 23 4.98 -6.36 -6.92
N ALA A 24 6.07 -6.27 -6.14
CA ALA A 24 6.95 -5.10 -6.14
C ALA A 24 7.59 -4.81 -7.51
N PHE A 25 7.99 -5.85 -8.24
CA PHE A 25 8.52 -5.69 -9.60
C PHE A 25 7.43 -5.44 -10.64
N LEU A 26 6.21 -5.96 -10.45
CA LEU A 26 5.09 -5.74 -11.36
C LEU A 26 4.49 -4.35 -11.23
N THR A 27 4.45 -3.75 -10.04
CA THR A 27 3.89 -2.40 -9.81
C THR A 27 4.37 -1.38 -10.86
N PRO A 28 5.68 -1.16 -11.09
CA PRO A 28 6.14 -0.16 -12.07
C PRO A 28 5.77 -0.50 -13.52
N THR A 29 5.75 -1.79 -13.89
CA THR A 29 5.38 -2.22 -15.24
C THR A 29 3.89 -2.00 -15.50
N VAL A 30 3.05 -2.40 -14.54
CA VAL A 30 1.60 -2.30 -14.61
C VAL A 30 1.15 -0.84 -14.63
N THR A 31 1.68 0.01 -13.77
CA THR A 31 1.31 1.44 -13.73
C THR A 31 1.67 2.15 -15.03
N LYS A 32 2.82 1.83 -15.62
CA LYS A 32 3.27 2.37 -16.90
C LYS A 32 2.35 1.95 -18.05
N GLU A 33 1.95 0.68 -18.10
CA GLU A 33 1.04 0.17 -19.13
C GLU A 33 -0.37 0.79 -19.01
N ILE A 34 -0.90 0.92 -17.79
CA ILE A 34 -2.19 1.58 -17.54
C ILE A 34 -2.17 3.03 -18.03
N ASN A 35 -1.11 3.78 -17.70
CA ASN A 35 -0.98 5.15 -18.19
C ASN A 35 -0.90 5.18 -19.72
N ALA A 36 -0.06 4.35 -20.33
CA ALA A 36 0.11 4.30 -21.79
C ALA A 36 -1.20 3.97 -22.53
N ARG A 37 -2.00 3.04 -21.99
CA ARG A 37 -3.26 2.61 -22.62
C ARG A 37 -4.42 3.55 -22.39
N HIS A 38 -4.58 4.15 -21.22
CA HIS A 38 -5.86 4.80 -20.84
C HIS A 38 -5.76 6.30 -20.55
N TYR A 39 -4.58 6.82 -20.19
CA TYR A 39 -4.45 8.21 -19.76
C TYR A 39 -3.49 9.05 -20.60
N ARG A 40 -2.38 8.46 -21.05
CA ARG A 40 -1.29 9.09 -21.82
C ARG A 40 -0.78 10.38 -21.17
N LEU A 41 -0.73 10.42 -19.85
CA LEU A 41 -0.22 11.58 -19.12
C LEU A 41 1.31 11.60 -19.19
N SER A 42 1.87 12.77 -19.49
CA SER A 42 3.33 12.97 -19.49
C SER A 42 3.84 13.03 -18.04
N ARG A 43 4.77 12.14 -17.70
CA ARG A 43 5.51 12.20 -16.44
C ARG A 43 6.77 13.02 -16.68
N ALA A 44 6.76 14.27 -16.20
CA ALA A 44 7.91 15.15 -16.31
C ALA A 44 9.12 14.60 -15.53
N ASP A 45 8.89 14.04 -14.34
CA ASP A 45 9.92 13.47 -13.46
C ASP A 45 9.36 12.30 -12.64
N GLU A 46 10.17 11.24 -12.45
CA GLU A 46 9.87 10.13 -11.54
C GLU A 46 10.19 10.49 -10.08
N ALA A 47 9.49 9.88 -9.13
CA ALA A 47 9.79 10.07 -7.71
C ALA A 47 11.17 9.45 -7.38
N SER A 48 12.06 10.23 -6.77
CA SER A 48 13.39 9.74 -6.40
C SER A 48 13.31 8.53 -5.47
N THR A 49 14.01 7.44 -5.81
CA THR A 49 14.07 6.21 -5.00
C THR A 49 14.52 6.49 -3.56
N ALA A 50 15.50 7.38 -3.37
CA ALA A 50 15.97 7.77 -2.05
C ALA A 50 14.87 8.45 -1.21
N ARG A 51 14.00 9.24 -1.88
CA ARG A 51 12.86 9.90 -1.22
C ARG A 51 11.80 8.88 -0.83
N VAL A 52 11.45 7.95 -1.71
CA VAL A 52 10.50 6.87 -1.46
C VAL A 52 10.97 6.00 -0.28
N LEU A 53 12.26 5.61 -0.28
CA LEU A 53 12.85 4.83 0.81
C LEU A 53 12.83 5.58 2.15
N LYS A 54 13.19 6.88 2.14
CA LYS A 54 13.14 7.72 3.34
C LYS A 54 11.72 7.82 3.92
N LEU A 55 10.72 8.03 3.07
CA LEU A 55 9.32 8.10 3.51
C LEU A 55 8.86 6.74 4.06
N THR A 56 9.19 5.65 3.36
CA THR A 56 8.87 4.29 3.81
C THR A 56 9.47 3.99 5.18
N ALA A 57 10.75 4.28 5.39
CA ALA A 57 11.42 4.09 6.67
C ALA A 57 10.79 4.94 7.79
N LEU A 58 10.41 6.18 7.50
CA LEU A 58 9.73 7.06 8.46
C LEU A 58 8.35 6.51 8.86
N GLU A 59 7.59 5.99 7.90
CA GLU A 59 6.26 5.42 8.17
C GLU A 59 6.36 4.09 8.94
N ILE A 60 7.40 3.28 8.71
CA ILE A 60 7.70 2.10 9.53
C ILE A 60 8.01 2.51 10.97
N LEU A 61 8.80 3.57 11.18
CA LEU A 61 9.12 4.06 12.53
C LEU A 61 7.86 4.54 13.28
N LYS A 62 6.98 5.27 12.59
CA LYS A 62 5.68 5.68 13.15
C LYS A 62 4.80 4.47 13.46
N PHE A 63 4.77 3.47 12.59
CA PHE A 63 4.06 2.22 12.83
C PHE A 63 4.55 1.54 14.11
N LEU A 64 5.87 1.45 14.33
CA LEU A 64 6.43 0.91 15.59
C LEU A 64 5.94 1.68 16.82
N ALA A 65 5.91 3.01 16.75
CA ALA A 65 5.41 3.84 17.84
C ALA A 65 3.90 3.63 18.09
N ILE A 66 3.07 3.59 17.04
CA ILE A 66 1.63 3.34 17.14
C ILE A 66 1.38 1.93 17.68
N LEU A 67 2.14 0.94 17.23
CA LEU A 67 2.07 -0.45 17.69
C LEU A 67 2.38 -0.54 19.19
N PHE A 68 3.41 0.17 19.65
CA PHE A 68 3.76 0.23 21.07
C PHE A 68 2.62 0.79 21.92
N ILE A 69 2.01 1.90 21.49
CA ILE A 69 0.85 2.50 22.17
C ILE A 69 -0.33 1.52 22.18
N CYS A 70 -0.66 0.93 21.03
CA CYS A 70 -1.76 -0.02 20.91
C CYS A 70 -1.54 -1.29 21.75
N SER A 71 -0.28 -1.71 21.95
CA SER A 71 0.07 -2.85 22.79
C SER A 71 -0.30 -2.64 24.25
N VAL A 72 -0.21 -1.41 24.76
CA VAL A 72 -0.66 -1.09 26.13
C VAL A 72 -2.18 -1.14 26.23
N LEU A 73 -2.90 -0.77 25.16
CA LEU A 73 -4.36 -0.79 25.12
C LEU A 73 -4.94 -2.22 24.96
N LEU A 74 -4.12 -3.22 24.63
CA LEU A 74 -4.57 -4.63 24.54
C LEU A 74 -5.04 -5.21 25.89
N PHE A 75 -4.61 -4.62 27.00
CA PHE A 75 -5.06 -5.04 28.34
C PHE A 75 -6.48 -4.60 28.68
N VAL A 76 -7.09 -3.72 27.87
CA VAL A 76 -8.48 -3.27 28.07
C VAL A 76 -9.44 -4.24 27.36
N PRO A 77 -10.37 -4.89 28.08
CA PRO A 77 -11.35 -5.78 27.48
C PRO A 77 -12.24 -5.02 26.48
N VAL A 78 -12.78 -5.71 25.48
CA VAL A 78 -13.52 -5.17 24.32
C VAL A 78 -12.65 -4.37 23.34
N ILE A 79 -11.79 -3.46 23.81
CA ILE A 79 -10.87 -2.68 22.96
C ILE A 79 -9.83 -3.59 22.29
N ASN A 80 -9.37 -4.64 22.99
CA ASN A 80 -8.33 -5.53 22.49
C ASN A 80 -8.65 -6.19 21.12
N LEU A 81 -9.94 -6.38 20.80
CA LEU A 81 -10.38 -7.07 19.58
C LEU A 81 -10.06 -6.25 18.33
N PHE A 82 -10.08 -4.93 18.46
CA PHE A 82 -9.94 -4.01 17.32
C PHE A 82 -8.63 -3.24 17.35
N ILE A 83 -8.06 -2.99 18.52
CA ILE A 83 -6.92 -2.06 18.66
C ILE A 83 -5.68 -2.52 17.89
N ILE A 84 -5.47 -3.84 17.76
CA ILE A 84 -4.33 -4.37 17.00
C ILE A 84 -4.45 -4.08 15.50
N ASN A 85 -5.66 -3.97 14.96
CA ASN A 85 -5.87 -3.69 13.54
C ASN A 85 -5.54 -2.25 13.16
N VAL A 86 -5.56 -1.32 14.13
CA VAL A 86 -5.25 0.11 13.89
C VAL A 86 -3.83 0.33 13.37
N PRO A 87 -2.74 -0.15 14.03
CA PRO A 87 -1.39 -0.01 13.51
C PRO A 87 -1.19 -0.75 12.19
N PHE A 88 -1.80 -1.94 12.02
CA PHE A 88 -1.66 -2.71 10.79
C PHE A 88 -2.36 -2.05 9.60
N PHE A 89 -3.55 -1.48 9.79
CA PHE A 89 -4.21 -0.68 8.78
C PHE A 89 -3.38 0.55 8.42
N TYR A 90 -2.83 1.25 9.43
CA TYR A 90 -1.99 2.43 9.22
C TYR A 90 -0.81 2.12 8.29
N ILE A 91 -0.04 1.07 8.58
CA ILE A 91 1.15 0.74 7.78
C ILE A 91 0.76 0.23 6.40
N TYR A 92 -0.28 -0.62 6.30
CA TYR A 92 -0.81 -1.08 5.02
C TYR A 92 -1.18 0.11 4.11
N TYR A 93 -1.96 1.04 4.65
CA TYR A 93 -2.41 2.22 3.93
C TYR A 93 -1.24 3.07 3.43
N LYS A 94 -0.27 3.36 4.31
CA LYS A 94 0.88 4.21 3.99
C LYS A 94 1.81 3.56 2.97
N LEU A 95 2.09 2.27 3.10
CA LEU A 95 2.95 1.55 2.18
C LEU A 95 2.33 1.47 0.77
N ILE A 96 1.04 1.13 0.67
CA ILE A 96 0.36 1.10 -0.64
C ILE A 96 0.29 2.49 -1.26
N LEU A 97 -0.01 3.53 -0.47
CA LEU A 97 0.00 4.91 -0.99
C LEU A 97 1.37 5.29 -1.55
N ILE A 98 2.44 5.02 -0.80
CA ILE A 98 3.80 5.34 -1.24
C ILE A 98 4.16 4.56 -2.50
N ASP A 99 3.90 3.24 -2.51
CA ASP A 99 4.22 2.36 -3.63
C ASP A 99 3.46 2.76 -4.91
N VAL A 100 2.13 2.81 -4.84
CA VAL A 100 1.29 3.11 -6.00
C VAL A 100 1.51 4.55 -6.47
N ALA A 101 1.55 5.54 -5.57
CA ALA A 101 1.69 6.93 -5.98
C ALA A 101 3.07 7.25 -6.57
N SER A 102 4.15 6.69 -6.01
CA SER A 102 5.50 6.89 -6.56
C SER A 102 5.67 6.25 -7.93
N ASN A 103 5.04 5.10 -8.15
CA ASN A 103 5.04 4.38 -9.42
C ASN A 103 4.01 4.87 -10.44
N THR A 104 3.05 5.72 -10.04
CA THR A 104 1.99 6.23 -10.95
C THR A 104 2.12 7.74 -11.27
N LEU A 105 2.47 8.58 -10.30
CA LEU A 105 2.45 10.05 -10.43
C LEU A 105 3.83 10.64 -10.74
N SER A 106 3.86 11.94 -11.09
CA SER A 106 5.11 12.71 -11.18
C SER A 106 5.67 13.03 -9.78
N ALA A 107 6.96 13.35 -9.64
CA ALA A 107 7.56 13.68 -8.33
C ALA A 107 6.80 14.78 -7.55
N LYS A 108 6.35 15.84 -8.24
CA LYS A 108 5.58 16.94 -7.62
C LYS A 108 4.17 16.49 -7.21
N SER A 109 3.51 15.73 -8.07
CA SER A 109 2.16 15.22 -7.81
C SER A 109 2.16 14.14 -6.73
N PHE A 110 3.21 13.32 -6.65
CA PHE A 110 3.46 12.37 -5.58
C PHE A 110 3.54 13.06 -4.22
N GLU A 111 4.36 14.11 -4.06
CA GLU A 111 4.45 14.84 -2.79
C GLU A 111 3.11 15.48 -2.38
N ARG A 112 2.35 15.99 -3.35
CA ARG A 112 1.01 16.54 -3.09
C ARG A 112 0.02 15.45 -2.65
N CYS A 113 0.01 14.34 -3.37
CA CYS A 113 -0.83 13.17 -3.09
C CYS A 113 -0.50 12.57 -1.72
N TYR A 114 0.78 12.45 -1.38
CA TYR A 114 1.24 11.95 -0.10
C TYR A 114 0.78 12.83 1.07
N LYS A 115 0.94 14.15 0.94
CA LYS A 115 0.49 15.13 1.96
C LYS A 115 -1.03 15.13 2.15
N ARG A 116 -1.79 14.96 1.06
CA ARG A 116 -3.25 14.84 1.10
C ARG A 116 -3.73 13.46 1.59
N GLY A 117 -2.83 12.47 1.60
CA GLY A 117 -3.17 11.08 1.89
C GLY A 117 -4.07 10.50 0.80
N GLY A 118 -3.66 10.53 -0.47
CA GLY A 118 -4.32 9.80 -1.56
C GLY A 118 -5.70 10.30 -2.01
N GLY A 119 -6.38 11.13 -1.21
CA GLY A 119 -7.76 11.56 -1.46
C GLY A 119 -8.80 10.62 -0.85
N TYR A 120 -10.06 11.05 -0.81
CA TYR A 120 -11.15 10.30 -0.17
C TYR A 120 -11.42 8.96 -0.87
N LYS A 121 -11.43 8.94 -2.21
CA LYS A 121 -11.66 7.72 -3.00
C LYS A 121 -10.58 6.68 -2.77
N PHE A 122 -9.32 7.11 -2.70
CA PHE A 122 -8.19 6.23 -2.40
C PHE A 122 -8.27 5.67 -0.98
N SER A 123 -8.52 6.52 0.02
CA SER A 123 -8.63 6.12 1.42
C SER A 123 -9.73 5.10 1.65
N LEU A 124 -10.93 5.33 1.09
CA LEU A 124 -12.04 4.40 1.18
C LEU A 124 -11.73 3.06 0.52
N SER A 125 -11.13 3.09 -0.67
CA SER A 125 -10.76 1.87 -1.41
C SER A 125 -9.70 1.07 -0.67
N ALA A 126 -8.68 1.75 -0.14
CA ALA A 126 -7.62 1.11 0.65
C ALA A 126 -8.17 0.50 1.94
N PHE A 127 -9.15 1.14 2.60
CA PHE A 127 -9.83 0.56 3.76
C PHE A 127 -10.59 -0.73 3.40
N VAL A 128 -11.35 -0.74 2.30
CA VAL A 128 -12.03 -1.95 1.83
C VAL A 128 -11.03 -3.05 1.48
N PHE A 129 -9.94 -2.71 0.79
CA PHE A 129 -8.90 -3.68 0.44
C PHE A 129 -8.17 -4.22 1.66
N TYR A 130 -7.95 -3.41 2.70
CA TYR A 130 -7.41 -3.91 3.97
C TYR A 130 -8.31 -4.97 4.59
N LEU A 131 -9.63 -4.72 4.64
CA LEU A 131 -10.59 -5.70 5.16
C LEU A 131 -10.59 -6.99 4.35
N LEU A 132 -10.43 -6.90 3.02
CA LEU A 132 -10.28 -8.08 2.16
C LEU A 132 -8.97 -8.83 2.45
N CYS A 133 -7.87 -8.11 2.68
CA CYS A 133 -6.56 -8.68 3.04
C CYS A 133 -6.54 -9.39 4.40
N LEU A 134 -7.52 -9.14 5.28
CA LEU A 134 -7.67 -9.93 6.51
C LEU A 134 -7.92 -11.42 6.20
N VAL A 135 -8.43 -11.74 5.00
CA VAL A 135 -8.47 -13.10 4.47
C VAL A 135 -7.15 -13.39 3.73
N PRO A 136 -6.28 -14.30 4.24
CA PRO A 136 -4.92 -14.48 3.72
C PRO A 136 -4.85 -14.79 2.22
N LEU A 137 -5.77 -15.62 1.70
CA LEU A 137 -5.81 -15.97 0.28
C LEU A 137 -6.15 -14.76 -0.60
N VAL A 138 -7.05 -13.90 -0.14
CA VAL A 138 -7.43 -12.70 -0.89
C VAL A 138 -6.27 -11.73 -0.94
N GLY A 139 -5.59 -11.49 0.18
CA GLY A 139 -4.37 -10.67 0.21
C GLY A 139 -3.27 -11.20 -0.71
N LEU A 140 -3.10 -12.52 -0.82
CA LEU A 140 -2.08 -13.12 -1.70
C LEU A 140 -2.41 -12.95 -3.20
N PHE A 141 -3.63 -13.30 -3.61
CA PHE A 141 -3.99 -13.36 -5.03
C PHE A 141 -4.47 -12.02 -5.61
N PHE A 142 -5.12 -11.18 -4.79
CA PHE A 142 -5.70 -9.91 -5.25
C PHE A 142 -4.76 -8.72 -5.07
N GLN A 143 -3.54 -8.92 -4.57
CA GLN A 143 -2.58 -7.84 -4.38
C GLN A 143 -2.35 -7.02 -5.67
N LEU A 144 -2.16 -7.71 -6.80
CA LEU A 144 -2.00 -7.05 -8.10
C LEU A 144 -3.26 -6.29 -8.54
N PHE A 145 -4.45 -6.85 -8.27
CA PHE A 145 -5.71 -6.18 -8.55
C PHE A 145 -5.85 -4.87 -7.75
N PHE A 146 -5.47 -4.87 -6.47
CA PHE A 146 -5.50 -3.66 -5.63
C PHE A 146 -4.60 -2.57 -6.20
N ILE A 147 -3.39 -2.94 -6.65
CA ILE A 147 -2.45 -2.01 -7.28
C ILE A 147 -3.06 -1.41 -8.54
N ILE A 148 -3.58 -2.23 -9.47
CA ILE A 148 -4.22 -1.78 -10.71
C ILE A 148 -5.36 -0.80 -10.40
N PHE A 149 -6.24 -1.16 -9.48
CA PHE A 149 -7.41 -0.35 -9.13
C PHE A 149 -6.99 0.99 -8.54
N LEU A 150 -6.04 1.00 -7.60
CA LEU A 150 -5.58 2.23 -6.97
C LEU A 150 -4.80 3.12 -7.93
N SER A 151 -4.05 2.55 -8.88
CA SER A 151 -3.42 3.31 -9.97
C SER A 151 -4.47 4.05 -10.80
N HIS A 152 -5.58 3.40 -11.13
CA HIS A 152 -6.69 4.07 -11.82
C HIS A 152 -7.26 5.24 -11.00
N VAL A 153 -7.50 5.03 -9.70
CA VAL A 153 -8.00 6.10 -8.82
C VAL A 153 -7.07 7.31 -8.85
N LEU A 154 -5.77 7.10 -8.73
CA LEU A 154 -4.79 8.19 -8.74
C LEU A 154 -4.67 8.88 -10.11
N LEU A 155 -4.69 8.13 -11.22
CA LEU A 155 -4.59 8.71 -12.57
C LEU A 155 -5.83 9.52 -12.95
N ILE A 156 -7.02 9.10 -12.52
CA ILE A 156 -8.25 9.87 -12.71
C ILE A 156 -8.16 11.19 -11.94
N GLU A 157 -7.74 11.14 -10.69
CA GLU A 157 -7.62 12.35 -9.85
C GLU A 157 -6.54 13.31 -10.38
N GLU A 158 -5.43 12.79 -10.89
CA GLU A 158 -4.39 13.59 -11.55
C GLU A 158 -4.91 14.26 -12.83
N ARG A 159 -5.66 13.52 -13.67
CA ARG A 159 -6.28 14.07 -14.89
C ARG A 159 -7.21 15.25 -14.56
N GLU A 160 -8.08 15.09 -13.56
CA GLU A 160 -8.99 16.15 -13.12
C GLU A 160 -8.22 17.37 -12.58
N THR A 161 -7.12 17.13 -11.86
CA THR A 161 -6.27 18.20 -11.32
C THR A 161 -5.57 18.99 -12.43
N ILE A 162 -5.15 18.32 -13.51
CA ILE A 162 -4.53 18.97 -14.68
C ILE A 162 -5.57 19.76 -15.48
N LYS A 163 -6.79 19.23 -15.65
CA LYS A 163 -7.87 19.89 -16.40
C LYS A 163 -8.34 21.20 -15.74
N ASN A 164 -8.29 21.26 -14.41
CA ASN A 164 -8.71 22.43 -13.63
C ASN A 164 -7.59 23.48 -13.45
N ARG A 165 -6.44 23.30 -14.10
CA ARG A 165 -5.29 24.21 -14.08
C ARG A 165 -5.15 24.93 -15.42
#